data_AF-A0A8E7B2V9-F1
#
_entry.id   AF-A0A8E7B2V9-F1
#
_cell.length_a   1.000
_cell.length_b   1.000
_cell.length_c   1.000
_cell.angle_alpha   90.00
_cell.angle_beta   90.00
_cell.angle_gamma   90.00
#
_symmetry.space_group_name_H-M   'P 1'
#
loop_
_entity.id
_entity.type
_entity.pdbx_description
1 polymer ?
#
loop_
_entity_poly.entity_id
_entity_poly.type
_entity_poly.pdbx_seq_one_letter_code
_entity_poly.pdbx_strand_id
1 'polypeptide(L)'
;MAFAVHVNMERCTGCNNCVVACPVNALELFTVNPASTDKIYKVINGAAISLDVKYELCAGCGICVDACPYDVIQLSGQPPQAVKA
;
A
#
# COMPACT_ATOMS: atom_id res chain seq x y z
N MET A 1 -12.16 -1.34 -15.13
CA MET A 1 -10.93 -2.16 -15.12
C MET A 1 -10.53 -2.27 -13.66
N ALA A 2 -10.21 -3.46 -13.15
CA ALA A 2 -10.10 -3.66 -11.71
C ALA A 2 -8.72 -4.25 -11.39
N PHE A 3 -7.81 -3.40 -10.93
CA PHE A 3 -6.43 -3.75 -10.59
C PHE A 3 -6.26 -3.76 -9.07
N ALA A 4 -5.43 -4.66 -8.53
CA ALA A 4 -4.98 -4.61 -7.15
C ALA A 4 -3.52 -4.24 -7.05
N VAL A 5 -3.21 -3.40 -6.07
CA VAL A 5 -1.85 -3.24 -5.57
C VAL A 5 -1.73 -4.09 -4.32
N HIS A 6 -0.89 -5.12 -4.36
CA HIS A 6 -0.56 -5.95 -3.21
C HIS A 6 0.78 -5.49 -2.64
N VAL A 7 0.83 -5.24 -1.33
CA VAL A 7 2.05 -4.82 -0.64
C VAL A 7 2.35 -5.78 0.49
N ASN A 8 3.55 -6.37 0.47
CA ASN A 8 4.02 -7.19 1.58
C ASN A 8 4.37 -6.26 2.76
N MET A 9 3.43 -6.12 3.69
CA MET A 9 3.60 -5.24 4.84
C MET A 9 4.68 -5.73 5.80
N GLU A 10 4.99 -7.02 5.87
CA GLU A 10 6.08 -7.54 6.72
C GLU A 10 7.45 -7.02 6.25
N ARG A 11 7.65 -6.88 4.94
CA ARG A 11 8.90 -6.40 4.35
C ARG A 11 8.90 -4.90 4.05
N CYS A 12 7.73 -4.27 3.95
CA CYS A 12 7.60 -2.82 3.75
C CYS A 12 8.33 -2.02 4.85
N THR A 13 9.12 -1.01 4.50
CA THR A 13 9.85 -0.18 5.47
C THR A 13 9.15 1.15 5.77
N GLY A 14 8.06 1.47 5.06
CA GLY A 14 7.40 2.77 5.17
C GLY A 14 8.23 3.93 4.58
N CYS A 15 9.14 3.67 3.65
CA CYS A 15 9.99 4.71 3.03
C CYS A 15 9.26 5.74 2.16
N ASN A 16 7.97 5.54 1.88
CA ASN A 16 7.10 6.49 1.17
C ASN A 16 7.38 6.71 -0.33
N ASN A 17 8.32 5.98 -0.94
CA ASN A 17 8.64 6.14 -2.37
C ASN A 17 7.45 5.86 -3.30
N CYS A 18 6.63 4.84 -2.99
CA CYS A 18 5.47 4.49 -3.79
C CYS A 18 4.39 5.59 -3.80
N VAL A 19 4.25 6.33 -2.70
CA VAL A 19 3.30 7.45 -2.57
C VAL A 19 3.75 8.61 -3.45
N VAL A 20 5.03 9.00 -3.33
CA VAL A 20 5.59 10.12 -4.12
C VAL A 20 5.64 9.79 -5.62
N ALA A 21 5.89 8.54 -5.98
CA ALA A 21 5.96 8.12 -7.37
C ALA A 21 4.58 8.00 -8.05
N CYS A 22 3.48 7.96 -7.28
CA CYS A 22 2.15 7.77 -7.84
C CYS A 22 1.65 9.06 -8.53
N PRO A 23 1.49 9.09 -9.87
CA PRO A 23 1.10 10.31 -10.59
C PRO A 23 -0.35 10.75 -10.30
N VAL A 24 -1.16 9.85 -9.75
CA VAL A 24 -2.58 10.05 -9.45
C VAL A 24 -2.87 10.07 -7.95
N ASN A 25 -1.82 10.08 -7.10
CA ASN A 25 -1.93 10.08 -5.64
C ASN A 25 -2.89 9.01 -5.09
N ALA A 26 -2.86 7.81 -5.67
CA ALA A 26 -3.72 6.69 -5.26
C ALA A 26 -3.18 5.94 -4.02
N LEU A 27 -1.96 6.21 -3.57
CA LEU A 27 -1.31 5.53 -2.44
C LEU A 27 -1.13 6.54 -1.30
N GLU A 28 -1.45 6.14 -0.08
CA GLU A 28 -1.24 6.97 1.12
C GLU A 28 -0.65 6.15 2.26
N LEU A 29 0.43 6.66 2.87
CA LEU A 29 1.11 6.03 3.99
C LEU A 29 0.79 6.80 5.27
N PHE A 30 0.28 6.12 6.29
CA PHE A 30 -0.10 6.72 7.56
C PHE A 30 0.58 6.02 8.72
N THR A 31 0.87 6.79 9.77
CA THR A 31 1.16 6.25 11.10
C THR A 31 -0.15 6.04 11.84
N VAL A 32 -0.44 4.81 12.25
CA VAL A 32 -1.65 4.43 12.98
C VAL A 32 -1.36 4.47 14.48
N ASN A 33 -2.14 5.23 15.24
CA ASN A 33 -2.06 5.26 16.70
C ASN A 33 -3.43 5.65 17.29
N PRO A 34 -4.08 4.81 18.13
CA PRO A 34 -3.69 3.45 18.49
C PRO A 34 -3.86 2.50 17.30
N ALA A 35 -3.02 1.48 17.22
CA ALA A 35 -3.15 0.46 16.18
C ALA A 35 -4.44 -0.36 16.41
N SER A 36 -5.33 -0.40 15.43
CA SER A 36 -6.59 -1.17 15.51
C SER A 36 -6.46 -2.51 14.80
N THR A 37 -7.31 -3.47 15.15
CA THR A 37 -7.34 -4.82 14.53
C THR A 37 -8.00 -4.83 13.15
N ASP A 38 -8.48 -3.70 12.66
CA ASP A 38 -9.27 -3.61 11.42
C ASP A 38 -8.41 -3.68 10.15
N LYS A 39 -7.10 -3.45 10.28
CA LYS A 39 -6.16 -3.43 9.15
C LYS A 39 -4.84 -4.09 9.52
N ILE A 40 -4.14 -4.60 8.50
CA ILE A 40 -2.77 -5.08 8.64
C ILE A 40 -1.85 -3.86 8.66
N TYR A 41 -1.12 -3.68 9.77
CA TYR A 41 -0.10 -2.65 9.92
C TYR A 41 1.24 -3.30 10.27
N LYS A 42 2.34 -2.62 9.97
CA LYS A 42 3.68 -2.99 10.43
C LYS A 42 4.14 -2.03 11.50
N VAL A 43 4.72 -2.55 12.58
CA VAL A 43 5.32 -1.71 13.62
C VAL A 43 6.81 -1.53 13.32
N ILE A 44 7.26 -0.28 13.25
CA ILE A 44 8.66 0.11 13.09
C ILE A 44 8.98 1.12 14.18
N ASN A 45 9.97 0.80 15.03
CA ASN A 45 10.41 1.68 16.13
C ASN A 45 9.26 2.18 17.03
N GLY A 46 8.26 1.33 17.29
CA GLY A 46 7.10 1.68 18.14
C GLY A 46 5.99 2.46 17.42
N ALA A 47 6.15 2.81 16.14
CA ALA A 47 5.10 3.39 15.32
C ALA A 47 4.48 2.33 14.41
N ALA A 48 3.15 2.16 14.45
CA ALA A 48 2.44 1.33 13.48
C ALA A 48 2.26 2.12 12.18
N ILE A 49 2.56 1.51 11.04
CA ILE A 49 2.38 2.09 9.72
C ILE A 49 1.44 1.23 8.88
N SER A 50 0.58 1.88 8.10
CA SER A 50 -0.29 1.24 7.11
C SER A 50 -0.19 2.00 5.78
N LEU A 51 -0.27 1.26 4.67
CA LEU A 51 -0.35 1.82 3.33
C LEU A 51 -1.74 1.52 2.77
N ASP A 52 -2.52 2.57 2.53
CA ASP A 52 -3.84 2.49 1.92
C ASP A 52 -3.76 2.81 0.43
N VAL A 53 -4.65 2.17 -0.35
CA VAL A 53 -4.74 2.34 -1.80
C VAL A 53 -6.17 2.76 -2.16
N LYS A 54 -6.30 3.92 -2.80
CA LYS A 54 -7.54 4.44 -3.38
C LYS A 54 -7.75 3.81 -4.76
N TYR A 55 -8.42 2.66 -4.78
CA TYR A 55 -8.64 1.88 -6.01
C TYR A 55 -9.42 2.65 -7.09
N GLU A 56 -10.22 3.63 -6.69
CA GLU A 56 -10.95 4.55 -7.57
C GLU A 56 -10.03 5.51 -8.35
N LEU A 57 -8.83 5.81 -7.81
CA LEU A 57 -7.82 6.65 -8.48
C LEU A 57 -6.76 5.81 -9.21
N CYS A 58 -6.55 4.56 -8.77
CA CYS A 58 -5.49 3.71 -9.30
C CYS A 58 -5.74 3.32 -10.76
N ALA A 59 -4.90 3.84 -11.67
CA ALA A 59 -4.94 3.49 -13.09
C ALA A 59 -4.25 2.15 -13.43
N GLY A 60 -3.61 1.49 -12.46
CA GLY A 60 -2.85 0.25 -12.69
C GLY A 60 -1.59 0.44 -13.55
N CYS A 61 -0.90 1.57 -13.43
CA CYS A 61 0.27 1.89 -14.27
C CYS A 61 1.58 1.17 -13.87
N GLY A 62 1.66 0.61 -12.66
CA GLY A 62 2.83 -0.14 -12.20
C GLY A 62 4.01 0.69 -11.67
N ILE A 63 3.97 2.03 -11.76
CA ILE A 63 5.09 2.89 -11.32
C ILE A 63 5.48 2.67 -9.85
N CYS A 64 4.51 2.36 -8.98
CA CYS A 64 4.79 2.04 -7.58
C CYS A 64 5.60 0.76 -7.38
N VAL A 65 5.51 -0.21 -8.30
CA VAL A 65 6.32 -1.43 -8.31
C VAL A 65 7.78 -1.05 -8.55
N ASP A 66 8.05 -0.30 -9.62
CA ASP A 66 9.41 0.14 -9.98
C ASP A 66 10.02 1.09 -8.94
N ALA A 67 9.20 1.93 -8.30
CA ALA A 67 9.66 2.86 -7.29
C ALA A 67 10.01 2.19 -5.95
N CYS A 68 9.63 0.92 -5.74
CA CYS A 68 9.86 0.22 -4.49
C CYS A 68 11.27 -0.39 -4.46
N PRO A 69 12.23 0.14 -3.67
CA PRO A 69 13.59 -0.38 -3.65
C PRO A 69 13.74 -1.73 -2.95
N TYR A 70 12.65 -2.29 -2.42
CA TYR A 70 12.63 -3.56 -1.69
C TYR A 70 11.84 -4.65 -2.42
N ASP A 71 11.28 -4.34 -3.60
CA ASP A 71 10.47 -5.24 -4.42
C ASP A 71 9.32 -5.88 -3.61
N VAL A 72 8.63 -5.09 -2.79
CA VAL A 72 7.53 -5.56 -1.93
C VAL A 72 6.13 -5.26 -2.47
N ILE A 73 6.05 -4.60 -3.63
CA ILE A 73 4.79 -4.18 -4.26
C ILE A 73 4.57 -5.02 -5.52
N GLN A 74 3.36 -5.53 -5.69
CA GLN A 74 2.92 -6.26 -6.87
C GLN A 74 1.62 -5.67 -7.41
N LEU A 75 1.48 -5.62 -8.73
CA LEU A 75 0.25 -5.22 -9.40
C LEU A 75 -0.41 -6.47 -10.01
N SER A 76 -1.68 -6.71 -9.67
CA SER A 76 -2.45 -7.84 -10.23
C SER A 76 -3.71 -7.34 -10.93
N GLY A 77 -4.19 -8.13 -11.91
CA GLY A 77 -5.34 -7.81 -12.76
C GLY A 77 -6.71 -8.05 -12.12
N GLN A 78 -6.78 -8.27 -10.81
CA GLN A 78 -8.02 -8.39 -10.05
C GLN A 78 -7.87 -7.62 -8.75
N PRO A 79 -8.84 -6.78 -8.33
CA PRO A 79 -8.77 -6.04 -7.08
C PRO A 79 -8.71 -7.04 -5.91
N PRO A 80 -8.05 -6.72 -4.79
CA PRO A 80 -8.11 -7.59 -3.65
C PRO A 80 -9.58 -7.57 -3.20
N GLN A 81 -10.18 -8.75 -3.13
CA GLN A 81 -11.53 -8.89 -2.59
C GLN A 81 -11.50 -8.21 -1.23
N ALA A 82 -12.25 -7.11 -1.08
CA ALA A 82 -12.42 -6.47 0.20
C ALA A 82 -12.82 -7.58 1.18
N VAL A 83 -11.94 -7.88 2.14
CA VAL A 83 -12.30 -8.71 3.29
C VAL A 83 -13.39 -7.93 4.01
N LYS A 84 -14.64 -8.23 3.64
CA LYS A 84 -15.80 -7.93 4.47
C LYS A 84 -15.67 -8.84 5.68
N ALA A 85 -15.46 -8.22 6.84
CA ALA A 85 -15.84 -8.81 8.11
C ALA A 85 -17.35 -9.05 8.15
#